data_AF-A0A5A8DQF2-F1
#
_entry.id   AF-A0A5A8DQF2-F1
#
_cell.length_a   1.000
_cell.length_b   1.000
_cell.length_c   1.000
_cell.angle_alpha   90.00
_cell.angle_beta   90.00
_cell.angle_gamma   90.00
#
_symmetry.space_group_name_H-M   'P 1'
#
loop_
_entity.id
_entity.type
_entity.pdbx_description
1 polymer ?
#
loop_
_entity_poly.entity_id
_entity_poly.type
_entity_poly.pdbx_seq_one_letter_code
_entity_poly.pdbx_strand_id
1 'polypeptide(L)'
;MRKGISAAWDVVDHALERRFVAKNFQAALDALVGFGAVAEAAGHHPDLHITGFRNVTVRISTHGLRGKLSVNDFILASKLDGVPVVYSPKWARENPQLATGAADA
;
A
#
# COMPACT_ATOMS: atom_id res chain seq x y z
N MET A 1 0.77 -12.16 -13.69
CA MET A 1 1.51 -10.97 -13.24
C MET A 1 1.07 -9.77 -14.07
N ARG A 2 0.50 -8.74 -13.45
CA ARG A 2 0.38 -7.42 -14.09
C ARG A 2 1.77 -6.78 -13.98
N LYS A 3 2.46 -6.55 -15.10
CA LYS A 3 3.86 -6.08 -15.09
C LYS A 3 3.94 -4.72 -14.37
N GLY A 4 4.65 -4.65 -13.23
CA GLY A 4 5.10 -3.39 -12.63
C GLY A 4 4.78 -3.15 -11.14
N ILE A 5 3.88 -3.91 -10.51
CA ILE A 5 3.56 -3.78 -9.07
C ILE A 5 3.20 -5.15 -8.47
N SER A 6 3.35 -5.32 -7.15
CA SER A 6 3.04 -6.58 -6.47
C SER A 6 1.53 -6.90 -6.48
N ALA A 7 1.20 -8.15 -6.12
CA ALA A 7 -0.20 -8.60 -6.02
C ALA A 7 -1.01 -7.86 -4.94
N ALA A 8 -0.36 -7.11 -4.05
CA ALA A 8 -0.99 -6.37 -2.96
C ALA A 8 -1.83 -5.16 -3.42
N TRP A 9 -1.76 -4.79 -4.70
CA TRP A 9 -2.41 -3.61 -5.27
C TRP A 9 -3.52 -3.98 -6.24
N ASP A 10 -4.70 -3.40 -6.00
CA ASP A 10 -5.84 -3.40 -6.91
C ASP A 10 -5.97 -2.05 -7.62
N VAL A 11 -6.56 -2.03 -8.82
CA VAL A 11 -6.99 -0.79 -9.49
C VAL A 11 -8.46 -0.58 -9.18
N VAL A 12 -8.79 0.48 -8.45
CA VAL A 12 -10.16 0.82 -8.03
C VAL A 12 -10.40 2.30 -8.29
N ASP A 13 -11.41 2.63 -9.09
CA ASP A 13 -11.80 4.02 -9.41
C ASP A 13 -10.61 4.91 -9.78
N HIS A 14 -9.80 4.44 -10.73
CA HIS A 14 -8.61 5.13 -11.23
C HIS A 14 -7.53 5.42 -10.18
N ALA A 15 -7.51 4.67 -9.08
CA ALA A 15 -6.46 4.68 -8.08
C ALA A 15 -5.87 3.27 -7.89
N LEU A 16 -4.64 3.20 -7.37
CA LEU A 16 -4.08 1.97 -6.84
C LEU A 16 -4.45 1.86 -5.37
N GLU A 17 -5.05 0.75 -4.96
CA GLU A 17 -5.41 0.49 -3.56
C GLU A 17 -4.73 -0.77 -3.02
N ARG A 18 -4.11 -0.63 -1.86
CA ARG A 18 -3.64 -1.75 -1.05
C ARG A 18 -4.39 -1.77 0.28
N ARG A 19 -5.00 -2.91 0.61
CA ARG A 19 -5.78 -3.10 1.84
C ARG A 19 -5.24 -4.26 2.65
N PHE A 20 -5.06 -4.05 3.95
CA PHE A 20 -4.67 -5.11 4.87
C PHE A 20 -5.14 -4.84 6.31
N VAL A 21 -5.07 -5.87 7.15
CA VAL A 21 -5.33 -5.75 8.58
C VAL A 21 -3.99 -5.88 9.31
N ALA A 22 -3.57 -4.84 10.02
CA ALA A 22 -2.34 -4.86 10.82
C ALA A 22 -2.51 -5.72 12.07
N LYS A 23 -1.40 -6.09 12.72
CA LYS A 23 -1.43 -6.89 13.96
C LYS A 23 -2.16 -6.16 15.09
N ASN A 24 -2.00 -4.87 15.22
CA ASN A 24 -2.65 -4.00 16.20
C ASN A 24 -2.59 -2.54 15.72
N PHE A 25 -3.13 -1.60 16.50
CA PHE A 25 -3.12 -0.17 16.15
C PHE A 25 -1.69 0.38 15.96
N GLN A 26 -0.76 0.03 16.85
CA GLN A 26 0.62 0.49 16.74
C GLN A 26 1.29 0.01 15.44
N ALA A 27 1.12 -1.27 15.08
CA ALA A 27 1.62 -1.80 13.81
C ALA A 27 1.01 -1.12 12.58
N ALA A 28 -0.24 -0.64 12.67
CA ALA A 28 -0.85 0.17 11.62
C ALA A 28 -0.18 1.55 11.53
N LEU A 29 0.05 2.21 12.66
CA LEU A 29 0.78 3.49 12.70
C LEU A 29 2.20 3.36 12.16
N ASP A 30 2.95 2.34 12.57
CA ASP A 30 4.33 2.12 12.14
C ASP A 30 4.40 1.95 10.61
N ALA A 31 3.46 1.21 10.03
CA ALA A 31 3.33 1.07 8.58
C ALA A 31 3.03 2.43 7.91
N LEU A 32 2.09 3.21 8.45
CA LEU A 32 1.75 4.54 7.91
C LEU A 32 2.93 5.53 7.98
N VAL A 33 3.69 5.52 9.07
CA VAL A 33 4.91 6.35 9.20
C VAL A 33 5.95 5.94 8.16
N GLY A 34 6.16 4.64 7.96
CA GLY A 34 7.04 4.14 6.92
C GLY A 34 6.60 4.53 5.51
N PHE A 35 5.30 4.39 5.20
CA PHE A 35 4.73 4.82 3.93
C PHE A 35 4.87 6.33 3.73
N GLY A 36 4.61 7.13 4.77
CA GLY A 36 4.74 8.59 4.75
C GLY A 36 6.16 9.03 4.42
N ALA A 37 7.18 8.41 5.04
CA ALA A 37 8.57 8.72 4.75
C ALA A 37 8.97 8.42 3.29
N VAL A 38 8.52 7.28 2.74
CA VAL A 38 8.75 6.91 1.33
C VAL A 38 8.02 7.85 0.37
N ALA A 39 6.78 8.19 0.67
CA ALA A 39 5.97 9.12 -0.11
C ALA A 39 6.59 10.52 -0.18
N GLU A 40 7.04 11.04 0.96
CA GLU A 40 7.70 12.35 1.05
C GLU A 40 9.00 12.37 0.24
N ALA A 41 9.85 11.35 0.39
CA ALA A 41 11.07 11.22 -0.39
C ALA A 41 10.79 11.06 -1.91
N ALA A 42 9.63 10.53 -2.28
CA ALA A 42 9.21 10.39 -3.68
C ALA A 42 8.55 11.66 -4.24
N GLY A 43 8.17 12.63 -3.40
CA GLY A 43 7.39 13.80 -3.83
C GLY A 43 6.01 13.43 -4.39
N HIS A 44 5.44 12.31 -3.96
CA HIS A 44 4.14 11.82 -4.41
C HIS A 44 3.40 11.17 -3.24
N HIS A 45 2.22 11.70 -2.90
CA HIS A 45 1.57 11.42 -1.62
C HIS A 45 0.32 10.56 -1.80
N PRO A 46 0.22 9.40 -1.12
CA PRO A 46 -1.00 8.60 -1.08
C PRO A 46 -1.98 9.12 -0.02
N ASP A 47 -3.25 8.74 -0.16
CA ASP A 47 -4.18 8.76 0.96
C ASP A 47 -3.93 7.54 1.86
N LEU A 48 -3.77 7.80 3.16
CA LEU A 48 -3.49 6.79 4.18
C LEU A 48 -4.63 6.75 5.20
N HIS A 49 -5.33 5.61 5.27
CA HIS A 49 -6.47 5.45 6.17
C HIS A 49 -6.20 4.35 7.19
N ILE A 50 -6.51 4.64 8.46
CA ILE A 50 -6.75 3.63 9.49
C ILE A 50 -8.23 3.68 9.86
N THR A 51 -8.92 2.55 9.75
CA THR A 51 -10.31 2.41 10.17
C THR A 51 -10.48 1.17 11.06
N GLY A 52 -11.52 1.16 11.89
CA GLY A 52 -11.85 -0.02 12.70
C GLY A 52 -10.66 -0.55 13.50
N PHE A 53 -9.93 0.34 14.18
CA PHE A 53 -8.71 0.07 14.95
C PHE A 53 -7.46 -0.27 14.10
N ARG A 54 -7.49 -1.23 13.19
CA ARG A 54 -6.24 -1.69 12.54
C ARG A 54 -6.38 -2.09 11.08
N ASN A 55 -7.46 -1.66 10.43
CA ASN A 55 -7.63 -1.87 8.99
C ASN A 55 -6.96 -0.71 8.27
N VAL A 56 -5.98 -1.02 7.43
CA VAL A 56 -5.21 -0.04 6.67
C VAL A 56 -5.64 -0.08 5.21
N THR A 57 -5.90 1.09 4.65
CA THR A 57 -6.05 1.30 3.21
C THR A 57 -5.03 2.34 2.78
N VAL A 58 -4.22 2.00 1.78
CA VAL A 58 -3.33 2.92 1.07
C VAL A 58 -3.91 3.13 -0.32
N ARG A 59 -4.21 4.38 -0.68
CA ARG A 59 -4.78 4.74 -1.99
C ARG A 59 -3.87 5.74 -2.69
N ILE A 60 -3.35 5.38 -3.86
CA ILE A 60 -2.46 6.23 -4.67
C ILE A 60 -3.21 6.68 -5.91
N SER A 61 -3.23 8.00 -6.15
CA SER A 61 -3.68 8.57 -7.40
C SER A 61 -2.97 9.89 -7.68
N THR A 62 -2.86 10.25 -8.95
CA THR A 62 -2.39 11.59 -9.34
C THR A 62 -3.58 12.53 -9.46
N HIS A 63 -3.80 13.40 -8.47
CA HIS A 63 -4.96 14.31 -8.40
C HIS A 63 -5.14 15.22 -9.64
N GLY A 64 -4.05 15.55 -10.34
CA GLY A 64 -4.07 16.44 -11.52
C GLY A 64 -4.57 15.81 -12.83
N LEU A 65 -4.73 14.49 -12.91
CA LEU A 65 -4.95 13.79 -14.18
C LEU A 65 -6.41 13.41 -14.50
N ARG A 66 -7.38 14.03 -13.81
CA ARG A 66 -8.83 13.83 -14.06
C ARG A 66 -9.23 12.34 -14.06
N GLY A 67 -8.81 11.59 -13.03
CA GLY A 67 -9.16 10.17 -12.92
C GLY A 67 -8.35 9.28 -13.86
N LYS A 68 -7.06 9.54 -14.02
CA LYS A 68 -6.14 8.63 -14.71
C LYS A 68 -4.94 8.34 -13.82
N LEU A 69 -4.52 7.08 -13.85
CA LEU A 69 -3.26 6.65 -13.26
C LEU A 69 -2.09 7.15 -14.11
N SER A 70 -1.03 7.56 -13.43
CA SER A 70 0.26 7.92 -14.02
C SER A 70 1.31 6.87 -13.68
N VAL A 71 2.44 6.91 -14.39
CA VAL A 71 3.62 6.09 -14.07
C VAL A 71 4.10 6.36 -12.63
N ASN A 72 3.97 7.58 -12.12
CA ASN A 72 4.38 7.93 -10.76
C ASN A 72 3.55 7.18 -9.70
N ASP A 73 2.27 6.88 -9.99
CA ASP A 73 1.42 6.09 -9.09
C ASP A 73 1.99 4.66 -8.94
N PHE A 74 2.39 4.04 -10.04
CA PHE A 74 2.99 2.70 -10.04
C PHE A 74 4.39 2.69 -9.42
N ILE A 75 5.20 3.73 -9.66
CA ILE A 75 6.53 3.86 -9.03
C ILE A 75 6.39 3.96 -7.52
N LEU A 76 5.47 4.81 -7.02
CA LEU A 76 5.24 4.92 -5.59
C LEU A 76 4.74 3.60 -5.00
N ALA A 77 3.76 2.94 -5.64
CA ALA A 77 3.28 1.63 -5.20
C ALA A 77 4.40 0.61 -5.05
N SER A 78 5.30 0.53 -6.03
CA SER A 78 6.48 -0.35 -5.98
C SER A 78 7.44 0.02 -4.84
N LYS A 79 7.68 1.30 -4.56
CA LYS A 79 8.51 1.73 -3.42
C LYS A 79 7.88 1.37 -2.07
N LEU A 80 6.56 1.52 -1.94
CA LEU A 80 5.83 1.19 -0.71
C LEU A 80 5.81 -0.32 -0.42
N ASP A 81 6.02 -1.18 -1.41
CA ASP A 81 6.17 -2.62 -1.20
C ASP A 81 7.42 -2.98 -0.36
N GLY A 82 8.43 -2.10 -0.33
CA GLY A 82 9.62 -2.28 0.50
C GLY A 82 9.45 -1.88 1.98
N VAL A 83 8.30 -1.30 2.35
CA VAL A 83 8.03 -0.92 3.75
C VAL A 83 7.57 -2.16 4.53
N PRO A 84 8.25 -2.54 5.63
CA PRO A 84 7.83 -3.67 6.45
C PRO A 84 6.45 -3.45 7.06
N VAL A 85 5.59 -4.46 6.96
CA VAL A 85 4.26 -4.45 7.57
C VAL A 85 4.07 -5.67 8.46
N VAL A 86 3.66 -5.44 9.70
CA VAL A 86 3.31 -6.51 10.63
C VAL A 86 1.80 -6.77 10.55
N TYR A 87 1.42 -7.76 9.75
CA TYR A 87 0.01 -8.12 9.52
C TYR A 87 -0.62 -8.85 10.71
N SER A 88 -1.96 -8.80 10.78
CA SER A 88 -2.76 -9.71 11.59
C SER A 88 -2.48 -11.16 11.18
N PRO A 89 -2.19 -12.09 12.12
CA PRO A 89 -1.94 -13.49 11.78
C PRO A 89 -3.10 -14.15 11.03
N LYS A 90 -4.35 -13.78 11.36
CA LYS A 90 -5.52 -14.26 10.65
C LYS A 90 -5.52 -13.77 9.19
N TRP A 91 -5.33 -12.47 9.00
CA TRP A 91 -5.34 -11.85 7.67
C TRP A 91 -4.22 -12.42 6.79
N ALA A 92 -3.02 -12.60 7.35
CA ALA A 92 -1.89 -13.15 6.62
C ALA A 92 -2.13 -14.60 6.15
N ARG A 93 -2.78 -15.44 6.97
CA ARG A 93 -3.17 -16.81 6.56
C ARG A 93 -4.23 -16.83 5.48
N GLU A 94 -5.15 -15.87 5.49
CA GLU A 94 -6.20 -15.73 4.49
C GLU A 94 -5.69 -15.10 3.18
N ASN A 95 -4.55 -14.39 3.23
CA ASN A 95 -3.97 -13.64 2.11
C ASN A 95 -2.45 -13.88 1.95
N PRO A 96 -1.99 -15.14 1.87
CA PRO A 96 -0.55 -15.47 1.91
C PRO A 96 0.26 -14.81 0.79
N GLN A 97 -0.32 -14.68 -0.40
CA GLN A 97 0.27 -14.04 -1.58
C GLN A 97 0.34 -12.50 -1.48
N LEU A 98 -0.42 -11.89 -0.56
CA LEU A 98 -0.44 -10.44 -0.35
C LEU A 98 0.42 -10.03 0.86
N ALA A 99 0.62 -10.95 1.80
CA ALA A 99 1.49 -10.75 2.96
C ALA A 99 2.99 -10.87 2.62
N THR A 100 3.32 -11.46 1.48
CA THR A 100 4.69 -11.68 0.99
C THR A 100 5.06 -10.60 -0.04
N GLY A 101 5.38 -9.39 0.44
CA GLY A 101 5.87 -8.30 -0.40
C GLY A 101 7.37 -8.09 -0.21
N ALA A 102 8.14 -8.21 -1.31
CA ALA A 102 9.59 -7.94 -1.46
C ALA A 102 10.61 -9.07 -1.14
N ALA A 103 10.40 -10.31 -1.62
CA ALA A 103 11.49 -11.32 -1.63
C ALA A 103 11.93 -11.82 -3.02
N ASP A 104 11.10 -11.74 -4.07
CA ASP A 104 11.40 -12.43 -5.34
C ASP A 104 11.27 -11.52 -6.59
N ALA A 105 11.99 -10.39 -6.61
CA ALA A 105 12.21 -9.60 -7.82
C ALA A 105 13.69 -9.21 -7.96
#